data_AF-A0A1G7WSW9-F1
#
_entry.id   AF-A0A1G7WSW9-F1
#
_cell.length_a   1.000
_cell.length_b   1.000
_cell.length_c   1.000
_cell.angle_alpha   90.00
_cell.angle_beta   90.00
_cell.angle_gamma   90.00
#
_symmetry.space_group_name_H-M   'P 1'
#
loop_
_entity.id
_entity.type
_entity.pdbx_description
1 polymer ?
#
loop_
_entity_poly.entity_id
_entity_poly.type
_entity_poly.pdbx_seq_one_letter_code
_entity_poly.pdbx_strand_id
1 'polypeptide(L)'
;MKIIKTYRLFFGSLAFGVLLWLITFFFLPVEVTEDIKPKTILFIVSCYLSSVLGFILFKFKTSTVNTSTHNTSFFKFLTLFLLFCFVLRWIDLFFLREISLSNDAITNRNQSAFHSHKSNIIFVIASLFKSLYFFPFVIALKSKYRFNFYTILVMLLLLFPLVEGLLFGSRKPFFEVFLILIISIFYYKKPNINLKSISVVLISAIGLLVISASILFSREESKEGSVDVRNEIINGKYNDLLKPNDQVLNYFEDESISSAQKDYALIILQSSQYITHGVFEYNHIIDMPDLAVTKGMYTFYPFRKFFNKLGFITEFDNVNPSPRKFVYLTAFGSLYIDFRWFTLLFFFLFGMFQRYVYDKSFSSSIHSPILIYLTIINVFLPILNYMRGAGIYPIVGFLFVLITHYYFLKISNEKSTNT
;
A
#
# COMPACT_ATOMS: atom_id res chain seq x y z
N MET A 1 9.49 15.61 -24.56
CA MET A 1 10.66 14.90 -23.99
C MET A 1 11.24 15.52 -22.70
N LYS A 2 11.47 16.84 -22.60
CA LYS A 2 12.09 17.48 -21.41
C LYS A 2 11.31 17.25 -20.10
N ILE A 3 9.97 17.37 -20.13
CA ILE A 3 9.11 17.21 -18.93
C ILE A 3 9.19 15.78 -18.36
N ILE A 4 9.17 14.76 -19.23
CA ILE A 4 9.26 13.35 -18.83
C ILE A 4 10.61 13.08 -18.15
N LYS A 5 11.71 13.62 -18.70
CA LYS A 5 13.05 13.48 -18.12
C LYS A 5 13.14 14.15 -16.74
N THR A 6 12.55 15.33 -16.58
CA THR A 6 12.52 16.06 -15.30
C THR A 6 11.72 15.31 -14.24
N TYR A 7 10.53 14.81 -14.58
CA TYR A 7 9.59 14.18 -13.65
C TYR A 7 9.58 12.65 -13.78
N ARG A 8 10.76 12.06 -14.01
CA ARG A 8 10.93 10.64 -14.36
C ARG A 8 10.30 9.66 -13.37
N LEU A 9 10.27 9.98 -12.07
CA LEU A 9 9.71 9.09 -11.05
C LEU A 9 8.17 9.04 -11.13
N PHE A 10 7.52 10.18 -11.40
CA PHE A 10 6.07 10.24 -11.56
C PHE A 10 5.64 9.49 -12.83
N PHE A 11 6.15 9.88 -14.00
CA PHE A 11 5.80 9.22 -15.26
C PHE A 11 6.26 7.76 -15.30
N GLY A 12 7.46 7.48 -14.79
CA GLY A 12 8.01 6.13 -14.74
C GLY A 12 7.19 5.18 -13.87
N SER A 13 6.68 5.65 -12.71
CA SER A 13 5.83 4.80 -11.85
C SER A 13 4.47 4.51 -12.47
N LEU A 14 3.82 5.49 -13.11
CA LEU A 14 2.57 5.25 -13.83
C LEU A 14 2.76 4.26 -14.98
N ALA A 15 3.78 4.49 -15.81
CA ALA A 15 4.09 3.59 -16.93
C ALA A 15 4.47 2.19 -16.45
N PHE A 16 5.27 2.07 -15.39
CA PHE A 16 5.66 0.79 -14.81
C PHE A 16 4.45 0.01 -14.29
N GLY A 17 3.51 0.67 -13.60
CA GLY A 17 2.28 0.02 -13.14
C GLY A 17 1.44 -0.55 -14.28
N VAL A 18 1.25 0.23 -15.36
CA VAL A 18 0.52 -0.22 -16.55
C VAL A 18 1.25 -1.37 -17.25
N LEU A 19 2.57 -1.27 -17.44
CA LEU A 19 3.37 -2.31 -18.07
C LEU A 19 3.39 -3.60 -17.24
N LEU A 20 3.53 -3.50 -15.92
CA LEU A 20 3.47 -4.64 -15.01
C LEU A 20 2.13 -5.36 -15.13
N TRP A 21 1.03 -4.60 -15.14
CA TRP A 21 -0.31 -5.16 -15.32
C TRP A 21 -0.47 -5.86 -16.68
N LEU A 22 -0.09 -5.19 -17.77
CA LEU A 22 -0.20 -5.73 -19.13
C LEU A 22 0.63 -6.99 -19.32
N ILE A 23 1.91 -6.96 -18.94
CA ILE A 23 2.81 -8.12 -19.05
C ILE A 23 2.22 -9.29 -18.24
N THR A 24 1.82 -9.04 -17.00
CA THR A 24 1.26 -10.10 -16.15
C THR A 24 -0.01 -10.68 -16.77
N PHE A 25 -0.89 -9.84 -17.31
CA PHE A 25 -2.12 -10.30 -17.97
C PHE A 25 -1.86 -11.15 -19.22
N PHE A 26 -0.97 -10.71 -20.11
CA PHE A 26 -0.68 -11.46 -21.34
C PHE A 26 0.00 -12.81 -21.10
N PHE A 27 0.74 -12.96 -19.99
CA PHE A 27 1.37 -14.24 -19.61
C PHE A 27 0.53 -15.07 -18.64
N LEU A 28 -0.63 -14.58 -18.20
CA LEU A 28 -1.49 -15.30 -17.27
C LEU A 28 -2.34 -16.34 -18.03
N PRO A 29 -2.18 -17.64 -17.77
CA PRO A 29 -2.92 -18.70 -18.47
C PRO A 29 -4.36 -18.84 -17.92
N VAL A 30 -5.20 -17.84 -18.19
CA VAL A 30 -6.60 -17.78 -17.75
C VAL A 30 -7.53 -17.44 -18.90
N GLU A 31 -8.78 -17.86 -18.76
CA GLU A 31 -9.91 -17.45 -19.57
C GLU A 31 -10.62 -16.28 -18.90
N VAL A 32 -10.82 -15.21 -19.65
CA VAL A 32 -11.61 -14.06 -19.21
C VAL A 32 -13.08 -14.41 -19.39
N THR A 33 -13.86 -14.37 -18.31
CA THR A 33 -15.29 -14.73 -18.35
C THR A 33 -16.18 -13.57 -18.81
N GLU A 34 -15.70 -12.32 -18.69
CA GLU A 34 -16.42 -11.11 -19.13
C GLU A 34 -15.47 -10.19 -19.92
N ASP A 35 -15.81 -9.94 -21.19
CA ASP A 35 -15.04 -9.05 -22.05
C ASP A 35 -14.92 -7.63 -21.47
N ILE A 36 -13.74 -7.03 -21.66
CA ILE A 36 -13.49 -5.66 -21.20
C ILE A 36 -14.33 -4.69 -22.04
N LYS A 37 -15.27 -4.01 -21.38
CA LYS A 37 -16.16 -3.03 -21.99
C LYS A 37 -15.38 -1.77 -22.40
N PRO A 38 -15.71 -1.14 -23.53
CA PRO A 38 -15.08 0.12 -23.95
C PRO A 38 -15.16 1.23 -22.89
N LYS A 39 -16.28 1.28 -22.14
CA LYS A 39 -16.51 2.24 -21.05
C LYS A 39 -15.47 2.08 -19.92
N THR A 40 -15.08 0.85 -19.60
CA THR A 40 -14.03 0.53 -18.62
C THR A 40 -12.69 1.11 -19.04
N ILE A 41 -12.29 0.85 -20.28
CA ILE A 41 -11.03 1.37 -20.85
C ILE A 41 -11.06 2.89 -20.87
N LEU A 42 -12.13 3.49 -21.38
CA LEU A 42 -12.30 4.94 -21.47
C LEU A 42 -12.17 5.59 -20.09
N PHE A 43 -12.82 5.04 -19.06
CA PHE A 43 -12.76 5.57 -17.71
C PHE A 43 -11.34 5.49 -17.11
N ILE A 44 -10.67 4.34 -17.23
CA ILE A 44 -9.31 4.15 -16.72
C ILE A 44 -8.34 5.12 -17.41
N VAL A 45 -8.38 5.20 -18.74
CA VAL A 45 -7.54 6.13 -19.52
C VAL A 45 -7.82 7.58 -19.11
N SER A 46 -9.09 7.95 -18.95
CA SER A 46 -9.48 9.29 -18.50
C SER A 46 -8.96 9.62 -17.10
N CYS A 47 -8.93 8.66 -16.18
CA CYS A 47 -8.35 8.83 -14.85
C CYS A 47 -6.84 9.09 -14.92
N TYR A 48 -6.10 8.32 -15.73
CA TYR A 48 -4.67 8.56 -15.96
C TYR A 48 -4.42 9.94 -16.56
N LEU A 49 -5.15 10.29 -17.62
CA LEU A 49 -5.05 11.61 -18.26
C LEU A 49 -5.33 12.74 -17.27
N SER A 50 -6.40 12.60 -16.47
CA SER A 50 -6.75 13.59 -15.45
C SER A 50 -5.64 13.76 -14.40
N SER A 51 -5.05 12.66 -13.94
CA SER A 51 -3.92 12.70 -13.01
C SER A 51 -2.67 13.35 -13.62
N VAL A 52 -2.36 13.04 -14.87
CA VAL A 52 -1.25 13.67 -15.60
C VAL A 52 -1.52 15.16 -15.79
N LEU A 53 -2.73 15.56 -16.19
CA LEU A 53 -3.13 16.95 -16.35
C LEU A 53 -2.97 17.73 -15.04
N GLY A 54 -3.50 17.21 -13.94
CA GLY A 54 -3.33 17.81 -12.61
C GLY A 54 -1.86 17.94 -12.20
N PHE A 55 -1.00 17.01 -12.61
CA PHE A 55 0.42 17.05 -12.30
C PHE A 55 1.21 18.09 -13.13
N ILE A 56 0.88 18.25 -14.42
CA ILE A 56 1.65 19.12 -15.32
C ILE A 56 1.21 20.59 -15.28
N LEU A 57 -0.07 20.86 -15.02
CA LEU A 57 -0.63 22.22 -15.09
C LEU A 57 -0.16 23.11 -13.93
N PHE A 58 0.26 22.52 -12.83
CA PHE A 58 0.71 23.25 -11.64
C PHE A 58 2.23 23.17 -11.48
N LYS A 59 2.80 24.24 -10.93
CA LYS A 59 4.20 24.28 -10.52
C LYS A 59 4.28 25.01 -9.19
N PHE A 60 4.89 24.35 -8.21
CA PHE A 60 5.00 24.92 -6.87
C PHE A 60 6.41 25.48 -6.67
N LYS A 61 6.50 26.68 -6.10
CA LYS A 61 7.79 27.32 -5.80
C LYS A 61 8.56 26.48 -4.78
N THR A 62 9.81 26.15 -5.12
CA THR A 62 10.77 25.54 -4.20
C THR A 62 11.53 26.64 -3.47
N SER A 63 11.22 26.87 -2.20
CA SER A 63 12.07 27.69 -1.34
C SER A 63 13.25 26.85 -0.85
N THR A 64 14.46 27.35 -1.01
CA THR A 64 15.69 26.80 -0.45
C THR A 64 15.82 27.27 0.99
N VAL A 65 15.13 26.63 1.93
CA VAL A 65 15.39 26.89 3.35
C VAL A 65 16.47 25.91 3.81
N ASN A 66 17.66 26.42 4.08
CA ASN A 66 18.81 25.65 4.55
C ASN A 66 18.63 25.37 6.05
N THR A 67 18.08 24.20 6.41
CA THR A 67 17.71 23.83 7.81
C THR A 67 18.44 22.58 8.30
N SER A 68 19.72 22.39 7.93
CA SER A 68 20.46 21.14 8.14
C SER A 68 20.50 20.66 9.61
N THR A 69 20.66 21.57 10.58
CA THR A 69 20.69 21.26 12.01
C THR A 69 19.31 20.88 12.55
N HIS A 70 18.27 21.66 12.23
CA HIS A 70 16.90 21.45 12.71
C HIS A 70 16.28 20.15 12.20
N ASN A 71 16.68 19.71 11.01
CA ASN A 71 16.23 18.43 10.46
C ASN A 71 16.76 17.22 11.26
N THR A 72 17.86 17.36 12.01
CA THR A 72 18.40 16.26 12.82
C THR A 72 17.61 16.07 14.11
N SER A 73 17.28 17.15 14.83
CA SER A 73 16.45 17.09 16.04
C SER A 73 15.05 16.57 15.73
N PHE A 74 14.44 17.08 14.66
CA PHE A 74 13.13 16.60 14.21
C PHE A 74 13.16 15.12 13.81
N PHE A 75 14.22 14.67 13.12
CA PHE A 75 14.40 13.25 12.79
C PHE A 75 14.45 12.35 14.04
N LYS A 76 15.19 12.76 15.08
CA LYS A 76 15.26 12.02 16.35
C LYS A 76 13.90 11.96 17.03
N PHE A 77 13.22 13.11 17.13
CA PHE A 77 11.86 13.20 17.68
C PHE A 77 10.90 12.27 16.94
N LEU A 78 10.85 12.35 15.60
CA LEU A 78 9.97 11.53 14.78
C LEU A 78 10.27 10.03 14.97
N THR A 79 11.54 9.65 15.02
CA THR A 79 11.94 8.24 15.24
C THR A 79 11.44 7.72 16.59
N LEU A 80 11.67 8.46 17.67
CA LEU A 80 11.22 8.07 19.02
C LEU A 80 9.69 8.09 19.15
N PHE A 81 9.02 9.07 18.56
CA PHE A 81 7.57 9.16 18.54
C PHE A 81 6.93 7.95 17.86
N LEU A 82 7.47 7.53 16.70
CA LEU A 82 6.95 6.37 15.99
C LEU A 82 7.20 5.06 16.73
N LEU A 83 8.36 4.91 17.39
CA LEU A 83 8.61 3.77 18.28
C LEU A 83 7.57 3.69 19.40
N PHE A 84 7.29 4.82 20.04
CA PHE A 84 6.25 4.89 21.07
C PHE A 84 4.87 4.51 20.52
N CYS A 85 4.50 4.97 19.31
CA CYS A 85 3.26 4.54 18.67
C CYS A 85 3.20 3.02 18.40
N PHE A 86 4.31 2.39 18.06
CA PHE A 86 4.38 0.93 17.92
C PHE A 86 4.23 0.20 19.25
N VAL A 87 4.87 0.70 20.32
CA VAL A 87 4.69 0.14 21.67
C VAL A 87 3.21 0.19 22.08
N LEU A 88 2.55 1.34 21.91
CA LEU A 88 1.11 1.46 22.16
C LEU A 88 0.30 0.47 21.32
N ARG A 89 0.65 0.30 20.04
CA ARG A 89 -0.02 -0.68 19.17
C ARG A 89 0.16 -2.10 19.67
N TRP A 90 1.36 -2.48 20.11
CA TRP A 90 1.59 -3.82 20.64
C TRP A 90 0.87 -4.04 21.97
N ILE A 91 0.76 -3.00 22.82
CA ILE A 91 -0.10 -3.06 24.01
C ILE A 91 -1.55 -3.36 23.60
N ASP A 92 -2.09 -2.63 22.61
CA ASP A 92 -3.44 -2.89 22.08
C ASP A 92 -3.59 -4.31 21.51
N LEU A 93 -2.59 -4.81 20.78
CA LEU A 93 -2.67 -6.13 20.16
C LEU A 93 -2.56 -7.27 21.17
N PHE A 94 -1.50 -7.30 21.98
CA PHE A 94 -1.18 -8.43 22.83
C PHE A 94 -1.99 -8.42 24.14
N PHE A 95 -2.26 -7.24 24.72
CA PHE A 95 -2.89 -7.16 26.04
C PHE A 95 -4.39 -6.85 25.98
N LEU A 96 -4.83 -5.99 25.06
CA LEU A 96 -6.26 -5.65 24.96
C LEU A 96 -7.01 -6.58 24.03
N ARG A 97 -6.40 -6.92 22.89
CA ARG A 97 -7.00 -7.82 21.88
C ARG A 97 -6.61 -9.27 22.04
N GLU A 98 -5.72 -9.57 23.00
CA GLU A 98 -5.32 -10.93 23.40
C GLU A 98 -4.76 -11.76 22.24
N ILE A 99 -4.16 -11.08 21.25
CA ILE A 99 -3.47 -11.71 20.13
C ILE A 99 -2.19 -12.36 20.64
N SER A 100 -1.82 -13.51 20.09
CA SER A 100 -0.58 -14.21 20.45
C SER A 100 0.23 -14.64 19.24
N LEU A 101 1.56 -14.72 19.40
CA LEU A 101 2.46 -15.35 18.43
C LEU A 101 2.28 -16.88 18.38
N SER A 102 1.70 -17.48 19.42
CA SER A 102 1.39 -18.92 19.47
C SER A 102 0.12 -19.29 18.72
N ASN A 103 -0.74 -18.31 18.44
CA ASN A 103 -2.02 -18.53 17.77
C ASN A 103 -1.81 -18.52 16.25
N ASP A 104 -2.62 -19.29 15.53
CA ASP A 104 -2.69 -19.19 14.09
C ASP A 104 -3.28 -17.83 13.64
N ALA A 105 -3.08 -17.52 12.36
CA ALA A 105 -3.47 -16.24 11.79
C ALA A 105 -4.99 -15.97 11.82
N ILE A 106 -5.82 -17.02 11.75
CA ILE A 106 -7.28 -16.89 11.74
C ILE A 106 -7.77 -16.63 13.15
N THR A 107 -7.28 -17.37 14.13
CA THR A 107 -7.57 -17.14 15.55
C THR A 107 -7.23 -15.71 15.94
N ASN A 108 -6.05 -15.22 15.58
CA ASN A 108 -5.65 -13.84 15.84
C ASN A 108 -6.56 -12.78 15.16
N ARG A 109 -7.05 -13.05 13.95
CA ARG A 109 -8.02 -12.17 13.27
C ARG A 109 -9.35 -12.14 14.01
N ASN A 110 -9.84 -13.30 14.47
CA ASN A 110 -11.08 -13.42 15.21
C ASN A 110 -11.00 -12.71 16.56
N GLN A 111 -9.93 -12.93 17.33
CA GLN A 111 -9.68 -12.23 18.60
C GLN A 111 -9.62 -10.72 18.40
N SER A 112 -8.90 -10.25 17.37
CA SER A 112 -8.82 -8.82 17.04
C SER A 112 -10.18 -8.20 16.73
N ALA A 113 -11.07 -8.93 16.04
CA ALA A 113 -12.42 -8.46 15.76
C ALA A 113 -13.29 -8.46 17.03
N PHE A 114 -13.28 -9.56 17.77
CA PHE A 114 -14.09 -9.78 18.97
C PHE A 114 -13.77 -8.76 20.07
N HIS A 115 -12.49 -8.55 20.36
CA HIS A 115 -12.03 -7.60 21.38
C HIS A 115 -11.83 -6.17 20.86
N SER A 116 -12.33 -5.85 19.67
CA SER A 116 -12.18 -4.51 19.09
C SER A 116 -12.76 -3.39 19.94
N HIS A 117 -13.78 -3.69 20.76
CA HIS A 117 -14.43 -2.75 21.67
C HIS A 117 -13.50 -2.29 22.82
N LYS A 118 -12.58 -3.16 23.27
CA LYS A 118 -11.59 -2.87 24.33
C LYS A 118 -10.57 -1.80 23.93
N SER A 119 -10.38 -1.60 22.63
CA SER A 119 -9.47 -0.60 22.07
C SER A 119 -10.04 0.82 22.18
N ASN A 120 -9.25 1.78 22.64
CA ASN A 120 -9.63 3.19 22.79
C ASN A 120 -9.09 4.07 21.65
N ILE A 121 -9.43 5.37 21.67
CA ILE A 121 -9.03 6.33 20.63
C ILE A 121 -7.51 6.55 20.56
N ILE A 122 -6.79 6.42 21.69
CA ILE A 122 -5.32 6.59 21.74
C ILE A 122 -4.65 5.53 20.87
N PHE A 123 -5.11 4.28 20.92
CA PHE A 123 -4.58 3.20 20.09
C PHE A 123 -4.94 3.37 18.62
N VAL A 124 -6.11 3.95 18.30
CA VAL A 124 -6.47 4.29 16.92
C VAL A 124 -5.53 5.35 16.35
N ILE A 125 -5.25 6.40 17.12
CA ILE A 125 -4.32 7.47 16.74
C ILE A 125 -2.89 6.91 16.61
N ALA A 126 -2.44 6.08 17.55
CA ALA A 126 -1.14 5.40 17.46
C ALA A 126 -1.05 4.51 16.20
N SER A 127 -2.13 3.82 15.84
CA SER A 127 -2.20 3.02 14.62
C SER A 127 -2.16 3.85 13.34
N LEU A 128 -2.61 5.11 13.37
CA LEU A 128 -2.44 6.03 12.25
C LEU A 128 -0.97 6.43 12.14
N PHE A 129 -0.36 6.88 13.22
CA PHE A 129 1.03 7.36 13.19
C PHE A 129 2.04 6.27 12.89
N LYS A 130 1.86 5.05 13.40
CA LYS A 130 2.78 3.93 13.09
C LYS A 130 2.86 3.63 11.59
N SER A 131 1.85 4.00 10.78
CA SER A 131 1.90 3.85 9.32
C SER A 131 3.04 4.65 8.67
N LEU A 132 3.60 5.63 9.38
CA LEU A 132 4.74 6.43 8.99
C LEU A 132 6.08 5.76 9.30
N TYR A 133 6.11 4.46 9.65
CA TYR A 133 7.31 3.72 10.08
C TYR A 133 8.53 3.90 9.17
N PHE A 134 8.32 4.08 7.87
CA PHE A 134 9.39 4.26 6.87
C PHE A 134 9.85 5.71 6.71
N PHE A 135 9.16 6.70 7.29
CA PHE A 135 9.48 8.11 7.12
C PHE A 135 10.90 8.44 7.59
N PRO A 136 11.31 8.05 8.82
CA PRO A 136 12.67 8.25 9.27
C PRO A 136 13.71 7.62 8.34
N PHE A 137 13.43 6.43 7.79
CA PHE A 137 14.35 5.75 6.86
C PHE A 137 14.61 6.59 5.61
N VAL A 138 13.55 7.05 4.95
CA VAL A 138 13.70 7.85 3.73
C VAL A 138 14.36 9.21 4.03
N ILE A 139 14.03 9.83 5.16
CA ILE A 139 14.67 11.08 5.62
C ILE A 139 16.17 10.86 5.84
N ALA A 140 16.56 9.82 6.58
CA ALA A 140 17.96 9.49 6.85
C ALA A 140 18.73 9.22 5.56
N LEU A 141 18.12 8.50 4.63
CA LEU A 141 18.72 8.15 3.34
C LEU A 141 18.98 9.39 2.48
N LYS A 142 17.99 10.28 2.34
CA LYS A 142 18.12 11.51 1.56
C LYS A 142 19.09 12.50 2.22
N SER A 143 18.98 12.70 3.53
CA SER A 143 19.84 13.60 4.29
C SER A 143 21.25 13.05 4.50
N LYS A 144 21.52 11.80 4.10
CA LYS A 144 22.80 11.11 4.25
C LYS A 144 23.30 11.10 5.70
N TYR A 145 22.41 10.85 6.65
CA TYR A 145 22.80 10.76 8.06
C TYR A 145 23.82 9.63 8.29
N ARG A 146 24.82 9.91 9.14
CA ARG A 146 25.83 8.92 9.54
C ARG A 146 25.20 7.85 10.42
N PHE A 147 25.83 6.67 10.40
CA PHE A 147 25.44 5.56 11.28
C PHE A 147 25.56 5.98 12.75
N ASN A 148 24.48 5.81 13.49
CA ASN A 148 24.36 6.06 14.93
C ASN A 148 23.17 5.28 15.50
N PHE A 149 22.98 5.37 16.81
CA PHE A 149 21.86 4.74 17.52
C PHE A 149 20.49 4.98 16.86
N TYR A 150 20.18 6.22 16.47
CA TYR A 150 18.90 6.54 15.83
C TYR A 150 18.76 5.88 14.45
N THR A 151 19.82 5.78 13.65
CA THR A 151 19.75 5.05 12.38
C THR A 151 19.51 3.55 12.56
N ILE A 152 19.95 2.95 13.68
CA ILE A 152 19.63 1.56 14.03
C ILE A 152 18.14 1.45 14.38
N LEU A 153 17.62 2.35 15.21
CA LEU A 153 16.20 2.41 15.55
C LEU A 153 15.30 2.54 14.31
N VAL A 154 15.76 3.31 13.32
CA VAL A 154 15.07 3.44 12.03
C VAL A 154 15.02 2.12 11.26
N MET A 155 16.09 1.33 11.28
CA MET A 155 16.06 -0.01 10.67
C MET A 155 15.11 -0.95 11.42
N LEU A 156 15.05 -0.87 12.75
CA LEU A 156 14.10 -1.63 13.56
C LEU A 156 12.64 -1.26 13.24
N LEU A 157 12.34 0.04 13.07
CA LEU A 157 11.01 0.52 12.68
C LEU A 157 10.52 -0.10 11.36
N LEU A 158 11.41 -0.37 10.40
CA LEU A 158 11.04 -1.05 9.15
C LEU A 158 10.62 -2.51 9.34
N LEU A 159 11.07 -3.16 10.41
CA LEU A 159 10.78 -4.57 10.68
C LEU A 159 9.48 -4.76 11.46
N PHE A 160 9.02 -3.76 12.21
CA PHE A 160 7.83 -3.88 13.06
C PHE A 160 6.54 -4.22 12.30
N PRO A 161 6.25 -3.66 11.11
CA PRO A 161 5.10 -4.08 10.32
C PRO A 161 5.14 -5.56 9.92
N LEU A 162 6.31 -6.18 9.84
CA LEU A 162 6.46 -7.60 9.48
C LEU A 162 5.93 -8.51 10.59
N VAL A 163 6.11 -8.11 11.86
CA VAL A 163 5.54 -8.84 13.02
C VAL A 163 4.01 -8.87 12.92
N GLU A 164 3.38 -7.73 12.62
CA GLU A 164 1.93 -7.69 12.38
C GLU A 164 1.52 -8.49 11.13
N GLY A 165 2.37 -8.48 10.09
CA GLY A 165 2.19 -9.34 8.91
C GLY A 165 2.11 -10.81 9.28
N LEU A 166 3.02 -11.30 10.13
CA LEU A 166 3.03 -12.68 10.62
C LEU A 166 1.80 -12.98 11.48
N LEU A 167 1.52 -12.15 12.49
CA LEU A 167 0.40 -12.35 13.42
C LEU A 167 -0.95 -12.51 12.71
N PHE A 168 -1.17 -11.78 11.62
CA PHE A 168 -2.43 -11.80 10.88
C PHE A 168 -2.37 -12.61 9.57
N GLY A 169 -1.28 -13.32 9.28
CA GLY A 169 -1.11 -14.04 8.01
C GLY A 169 -1.28 -13.15 6.79
N SER A 170 -0.71 -11.93 6.86
CA SER A 170 -0.79 -10.90 5.83
C SER A 170 0.54 -10.74 5.12
N ARG A 171 0.50 -10.89 3.80
CA ARG A 171 1.68 -10.81 2.92
C ARG A 171 2.04 -9.36 2.58
N LYS A 172 1.06 -8.44 2.64
CA LYS A 172 1.19 -7.04 2.22
C LYS A 172 2.37 -6.30 2.88
N PRO A 173 2.59 -6.37 4.22
CA PRO A 173 3.68 -5.62 4.86
C PRO A 173 5.07 -5.99 4.33
N PHE A 174 5.29 -7.25 3.97
CA PHE A 174 6.58 -7.71 3.41
C PHE A 174 6.88 -7.06 2.05
N PHE A 175 5.90 -7.08 1.14
CA PHE A 175 6.03 -6.43 -0.17
C PHE A 175 6.13 -4.91 -0.04
N GLU A 176 5.39 -4.30 0.88
CA GLU A 176 5.44 -2.86 1.11
C GLU A 176 6.82 -2.40 1.59
N VAL A 177 7.39 -3.06 2.61
CA VAL A 177 8.74 -2.77 3.11
C VAL A 177 9.78 -2.95 2.00
N PHE A 178 9.67 -4.03 1.22
CA PHE A 178 10.57 -4.29 0.09
C PHE A 178 10.53 -3.18 -0.97
N LEU A 179 9.33 -2.77 -1.40
CA LEU A 179 9.16 -1.71 -2.39
C LEU A 179 9.66 -0.36 -1.87
N ILE A 180 9.38 -0.03 -0.60
CA ILE A 180 9.92 1.17 0.05
C ILE A 180 11.44 1.16 0.02
N LEU A 181 12.08 0.05 0.38
CA LEU A 181 13.54 -0.09 0.38
C LEU A 181 14.11 0.09 -1.03
N ILE A 182 13.61 -0.66 -2.01
CA ILE A 182 14.10 -0.59 -3.40
C ILE A 182 13.93 0.81 -3.96
N ILE A 183 12.71 1.36 -3.94
CA ILE A 183 12.45 2.66 -4.57
C ILE A 183 13.29 3.75 -3.89
N SER A 184 13.39 3.74 -2.56
CA SER A 184 14.19 4.73 -1.82
C SER A 184 15.68 4.63 -2.14
N ILE A 185 16.25 3.42 -2.13
CA ILE A 185 17.67 3.19 -2.40
C ILE A 185 18.00 3.59 -3.84
N PHE A 186 17.26 3.09 -4.83
CA PHE A 186 17.51 3.41 -6.23
C PHE A 186 17.34 4.90 -6.52
N TYR A 187 16.35 5.55 -5.90
CA TYR A 187 16.10 6.97 -6.14
C TYR A 187 17.13 7.90 -5.48
N TYR A 188 17.45 7.69 -4.20
CA TYR A 188 18.31 8.59 -3.43
C TYR A 188 19.79 8.22 -3.43
N LYS A 189 20.15 6.92 -3.44
CA LYS A 189 21.56 6.50 -3.52
C LYS A 189 22.06 6.38 -4.95
N LYS A 190 21.17 6.15 -5.92
CA LYS A 190 21.50 5.94 -7.34
C LYS A 190 22.68 4.95 -7.50
N PRO A 191 22.58 3.74 -6.94
CA PRO A 191 23.64 2.74 -7.10
C PRO A 191 23.85 2.44 -8.59
N ASN A 192 25.08 2.11 -8.96
CA ASN A 192 25.36 1.63 -10.31
C ASN A 192 24.60 0.31 -10.53
N ILE A 193 23.77 0.27 -11.57
CA ILE A 193 23.04 -0.93 -11.96
C ILE A 193 24.05 -1.88 -12.60
N ASN A 194 24.48 -2.86 -11.82
CA ASN A 194 25.36 -3.94 -12.26
C ASN A 194 24.72 -5.30 -11.95
N LEU A 195 25.33 -6.38 -12.46
CA LEU A 195 24.81 -7.73 -12.27
C LEU A 195 24.59 -8.06 -10.79
N LYS A 196 25.53 -7.67 -9.90
CA LYS A 196 25.38 -7.87 -8.44
C LYS A 196 24.12 -7.20 -7.89
N SER A 197 23.86 -5.95 -8.24
CA SER A 197 22.68 -5.22 -7.77
C SER A 197 21.38 -5.86 -8.28
N ILE A 198 21.37 -6.33 -9.52
CA ILE A 198 20.24 -7.04 -10.13
C ILE A 198 20.03 -8.38 -9.41
N SER A 199 21.09 -9.16 -9.20
CA SER A 199 21.04 -10.44 -8.49
C SER A 199 20.52 -10.29 -7.07
N VAL A 200 20.95 -9.27 -6.32
CA VAL A 200 20.45 -9.02 -4.95
C VAL A 200 18.95 -8.73 -4.95
N VAL A 201 18.47 -7.90 -5.88
CA VAL A 201 17.04 -7.59 -6.01
C VAL A 201 16.24 -8.83 -6.38
N LEU A 202 16.72 -9.63 -7.34
CA LEU A 202 16.05 -10.87 -7.77
C LEU A 202 16.01 -11.91 -6.67
N ILE A 203 17.12 -12.17 -5.99
CA ILE A 203 17.18 -13.12 -4.85
C ILE A 203 16.23 -12.67 -3.75
N SER A 204 16.19 -11.37 -3.45
CA SER A 204 15.29 -10.82 -2.44
C SER A 204 13.82 -10.95 -2.85
N ALA A 205 13.49 -10.72 -4.13
CA ALA A 205 12.14 -10.92 -4.67
C ALA A 205 11.72 -12.39 -4.60
N ILE A 206 12.60 -13.32 -4.96
CA ILE A 206 12.35 -14.77 -4.86
C ILE A 206 12.12 -15.16 -3.39
N GLY A 207 12.99 -14.72 -2.48
CA GLY A 207 12.83 -14.97 -1.04
C GLY A 207 11.50 -14.44 -0.50
N LEU A 208 11.06 -13.27 -0.96
CA LEU A 208 9.75 -12.72 -0.60
C LEU A 208 8.59 -13.54 -1.16
N LEU A 209 8.70 -14.06 -2.38
CA LEU A 209 7.69 -14.94 -2.95
C LEU A 209 7.57 -16.23 -2.14
N VAL A 210 8.69 -16.81 -1.71
CA VAL A 210 8.70 -18.00 -0.83
C VAL A 210 8.03 -17.70 0.51
N ILE A 211 8.42 -16.61 1.20
CA ILE A 211 7.78 -16.21 2.46
C ILE A 211 6.28 -15.95 2.27
N SER A 212 5.92 -15.25 1.19
CA SER A 212 4.53 -14.96 0.81
C SER A 212 3.72 -16.24 0.60
N ALA A 213 4.32 -17.25 -0.02
CA ALA A 213 3.72 -18.56 -0.21
C ALA A 213 3.52 -19.30 1.12
N SER A 214 4.56 -19.39 1.95
CA SER A 214 4.46 -20.05 3.25
C SER A 214 3.37 -19.43 4.13
N ILE A 215 3.26 -18.09 4.12
CA ILE A 215 2.18 -17.38 4.84
C ILE A 215 0.81 -17.69 4.24
N LEU A 216 0.70 -17.84 2.92
CA LEU A 216 -0.56 -18.20 2.27
C LEU A 216 -0.98 -19.61 2.68
N PHE A 217 -0.12 -20.61 2.44
CA PHE A 217 -0.41 -22.01 2.74
C PHE A 217 -0.76 -22.21 4.22
N SER A 218 0.06 -21.71 5.14
CA SER A 218 -0.21 -21.81 6.58
C SER A 218 -1.56 -21.19 7.00
N ARG A 219 -1.99 -20.11 6.33
CA ARG A 219 -3.28 -19.47 6.62
C ARG A 219 -4.46 -20.24 6.04
N GLU A 220 -4.31 -20.83 4.86
CA GLU A 220 -5.38 -21.62 4.25
C GLU A 220 -5.53 -22.97 4.97
N GLU A 221 -4.44 -23.61 5.38
CA GLU A 221 -4.44 -24.83 6.23
C GLU A 221 -5.19 -24.61 7.56
N SER A 222 -5.09 -23.42 8.15
CA SER A 222 -5.73 -23.12 9.42
C SER A 222 -7.23 -22.84 9.32
N LYS A 223 -7.83 -22.88 8.12
CA LYS A 223 -9.28 -22.70 7.94
C LYS A 223 -10.03 -23.96 8.33
N GLU A 224 -11.10 -23.79 9.10
CA GLU A 224 -12.04 -24.87 9.41
C GLU A 224 -12.63 -25.45 8.12
N GLY A 225 -12.49 -26.77 7.94
CA GLY A 225 -13.01 -27.50 6.79
C GLY A 225 -12.06 -27.62 5.59
N SER A 226 -10.82 -27.12 5.68
CA SER A 226 -9.85 -27.31 4.59
C SER A 226 -9.40 -28.77 4.51
N VAL A 227 -9.84 -29.47 3.46
CA VAL A 227 -9.42 -30.86 3.17
C VAL A 227 -8.28 -30.86 2.14
N ASP A 228 -8.32 -29.92 1.19
CA ASP A 228 -7.26 -29.71 0.20
C ASP A 228 -7.08 -28.21 -0.09
N VAL A 229 -6.01 -27.66 0.48
CA VAL A 229 -5.62 -26.25 0.36
C VAL A 229 -5.42 -25.82 -1.09
N ARG A 230 -4.92 -26.71 -1.97
CA ARG A 230 -4.70 -26.36 -3.38
C ARG A 230 -6.02 -26.19 -4.10
N ASN A 231 -6.96 -27.11 -3.88
CA ASN A 231 -8.30 -27.02 -4.43
C ASN A 231 -9.06 -25.78 -3.93
N GLU A 232 -8.89 -25.38 -2.68
CA GLU A 232 -9.47 -24.12 -2.18
C GLU A 232 -8.91 -22.89 -2.90
N ILE A 233 -7.60 -22.89 -3.17
CA ILE A 233 -6.93 -21.77 -3.85
C ILE A 233 -7.31 -21.74 -5.34
N ILE A 234 -7.35 -22.89 -6.02
CA ILE A 234 -7.77 -23.02 -7.44
C ILE A 234 -9.25 -22.68 -7.63
N ASN A 235 -10.08 -22.77 -6.60
CA ASN A 235 -11.49 -22.37 -6.65
C ASN A 235 -11.77 -21.03 -5.95
N GLY A 236 -10.72 -20.25 -5.68
CA GLY A 236 -10.84 -18.93 -5.06
C GLY A 236 -11.62 -17.91 -5.91
N LYS A 237 -12.17 -16.88 -5.25
CA LYS A 237 -13.04 -15.86 -5.88
C LYS A 237 -12.43 -15.05 -7.04
N TYR A 238 -11.10 -15.04 -7.15
CA TYR A 238 -10.43 -14.39 -8.28
C TYR A 238 -10.70 -15.14 -9.60
N ASN A 239 -11.01 -16.44 -9.52
CA ASN A 239 -11.21 -17.32 -10.67
C ASN A 239 -12.57 -17.14 -11.34
N ASP A 240 -13.53 -16.52 -10.66
CA ASP A 240 -14.85 -16.22 -11.23
C ASP A 240 -14.76 -15.30 -12.47
N LEU A 241 -13.78 -14.39 -12.50
CA LEU A 241 -13.55 -13.45 -13.61
C LEU A 241 -12.32 -13.80 -14.46
N LEU A 242 -11.36 -14.53 -13.87
CA LEU A 242 -10.12 -14.96 -14.50
C LEU A 242 -9.89 -16.44 -14.24
N LYS A 243 -10.67 -17.28 -14.92
CA LYS A 243 -10.72 -18.73 -14.68
C LYS A 243 -9.44 -19.38 -15.21
N PRO A 244 -8.75 -20.24 -14.45
CA PRO A 244 -7.65 -21.04 -15.00
C PRO A 244 -8.13 -21.84 -16.23
N ASN A 245 -7.36 -21.83 -17.31
CA ASN A 245 -7.71 -22.60 -18.51
C ASN A 245 -7.51 -24.11 -18.30
N ASP A 246 -8.01 -24.92 -19.23
CA ASP A 246 -7.95 -26.39 -19.12
C ASP A 246 -6.51 -26.93 -19.00
N GLN A 247 -5.53 -26.27 -19.62
CA GLN A 247 -4.12 -26.68 -19.52
C GLN A 247 -3.61 -26.55 -18.08
N VAL A 248 -3.98 -25.48 -17.38
CA VAL A 248 -3.61 -25.26 -15.98
C VAL A 248 -4.32 -26.27 -15.08
N LEU A 249 -5.60 -26.53 -15.31
CA LEU A 249 -6.37 -27.51 -14.52
C LEU A 249 -5.76 -28.93 -14.67
N ASN A 250 -5.49 -29.35 -15.92
CA ASN A 250 -4.85 -30.64 -16.20
C ASN A 250 -3.45 -30.74 -15.54
N TYR A 251 -2.67 -29.66 -15.51
CA TYR A 251 -1.37 -29.64 -14.84
C TYR A 251 -1.48 -29.88 -13.32
N PHE A 252 -2.53 -29.38 -12.69
CA PHE A 252 -2.77 -29.61 -11.26
C PHE A 252 -3.30 -31.01 -10.95
N GLU A 253 -4.02 -31.63 -11.88
CA GLU A 253 -4.53 -32.99 -11.76
C GLU A 253 -3.46 -34.06 -12.06
N ASP A 254 -2.44 -33.75 -12.86
CA ASP A 254 -1.38 -34.69 -13.26
C ASP A 254 -0.56 -35.21 -12.06
N GLU A 255 -0.67 -36.51 -11.75
CA GLU A 255 0.02 -37.17 -10.65
C GLU A 255 1.55 -37.27 -10.83
N SER A 256 2.05 -37.14 -12.07
CA SER A 256 3.49 -37.18 -12.36
C SER A 256 4.22 -35.90 -11.94
N ILE A 257 3.50 -34.80 -11.78
CA ILE A 257 4.05 -33.51 -11.37
C ILE A 257 4.20 -33.46 -9.85
N SER A 258 5.41 -33.12 -9.39
CA SER A 258 5.69 -33.08 -7.97
C SER A 258 4.88 -32.01 -7.22
N SER A 259 4.59 -32.29 -5.96
CA SER A 259 3.92 -31.40 -5.01
C SER A 259 4.52 -29.97 -5.01
N ALA A 260 5.86 -29.86 -4.97
CA ALA A 260 6.57 -28.58 -4.96
C ALA A 260 6.42 -27.79 -6.28
N GLN A 261 6.39 -28.48 -7.42
CA GLN A 261 6.14 -27.84 -8.72
C GLN A 261 4.72 -27.30 -8.83
N LYS A 262 3.73 -28.05 -8.31
CA LYS A 262 2.34 -27.58 -8.22
C LYS A 262 2.24 -26.35 -7.32
N ASP A 263 2.86 -26.36 -6.15
CA ASP A 263 2.86 -25.19 -5.25
C ASP A 263 3.47 -23.95 -5.90
N TYR A 264 4.59 -24.12 -6.60
CA TYR A 264 5.23 -23.02 -7.33
C TYR A 264 4.32 -22.45 -8.44
N ALA A 265 3.71 -23.32 -9.24
CA ALA A 265 2.76 -22.91 -10.27
C ALA A 265 1.55 -22.18 -9.67
N LEU A 266 1.02 -22.66 -8.55
CA LEU A 266 -0.11 -22.07 -7.83
C LEU A 266 0.23 -20.66 -7.31
N ILE A 267 1.44 -20.47 -6.78
CA ILE A 267 1.91 -19.16 -6.33
C ILE A 267 1.96 -18.17 -7.49
N ILE A 268 2.52 -18.58 -8.64
CA ILE A 268 2.59 -17.73 -9.84
C ILE A 268 1.19 -17.37 -10.32
N LEU A 269 0.29 -18.35 -10.44
CA LEU A 269 -1.09 -18.16 -10.88
C LEU A 269 -1.80 -17.15 -9.97
N GLN A 270 -1.79 -17.39 -8.65
CA GLN A 270 -2.44 -16.52 -7.67
C GLN A 270 -1.83 -15.12 -7.61
N SER A 271 -0.51 -15.00 -7.65
CA SER A 271 0.16 -13.69 -7.69
C SER A 271 -0.19 -12.92 -8.95
N SER A 272 -0.27 -13.60 -10.09
CA SER A 272 -0.61 -12.99 -11.37
C SER A 272 -2.08 -12.55 -11.42
N GLN A 273 -3.00 -13.40 -10.96
CA GLN A 273 -4.42 -13.04 -10.78
C GLN A 273 -4.58 -11.88 -9.81
N TYR A 274 -3.82 -11.87 -8.71
CA TYR A 274 -3.84 -10.76 -7.76
C TYR A 274 -3.48 -9.42 -8.42
N ILE A 275 -2.53 -9.43 -9.37
CA ILE A 275 -2.12 -8.25 -10.13
C ILE A 275 -3.20 -7.81 -11.13
N THR A 276 -3.90 -8.75 -11.79
CA THR A 276 -4.70 -8.48 -13.00
C THR A 276 -6.20 -8.29 -12.76
N HIS A 277 -6.85 -9.21 -12.04
CA HIS A 277 -7.69 -8.82 -10.91
C HIS A 277 -8.68 -7.65 -11.08
N GLY A 278 -8.33 -6.59 -10.36
CA GLY A 278 -9.22 -5.48 -10.06
C GLY A 278 -9.71 -4.70 -11.28
N VAL A 279 -9.11 -4.86 -12.47
CA VAL A 279 -9.63 -4.27 -13.71
C VAL A 279 -10.89 -5.01 -14.16
N PHE A 280 -10.89 -6.34 -14.08
CA PHE A 280 -12.06 -7.16 -14.39
C PHE A 280 -13.16 -6.98 -13.34
N GLU A 281 -12.79 -6.85 -12.07
CA GLU A 281 -13.75 -6.44 -11.02
C GLU A 281 -14.43 -5.12 -11.36
N TYR A 282 -13.64 -4.14 -11.80
CA TYR A 282 -14.20 -2.85 -12.16
C TYR A 282 -15.10 -2.95 -13.40
N ASN A 283 -14.68 -3.73 -14.40
CA ASN A 283 -15.45 -3.99 -15.61
C ASN A 283 -16.84 -4.57 -15.32
N HIS A 284 -16.89 -5.48 -14.35
CA HIS A 284 -18.13 -6.11 -13.90
C HIS A 284 -19.10 -5.10 -13.27
N ILE A 285 -18.59 -4.15 -12.48
CA ILE A 285 -19.45 -3.22 -11.70
C ILE A 285 -19.80 -1.91 -12.40
N ILE A 286 -19.11 -1.52 -13.47
CA ILE A 286 -19.24 -0.18 -14.07
C ILE A 286 -20.65 0.16 -14.57
N ASP A 287 -21.39 -0.87 -14.99
CA ASP A 287 -22.75 -0.78 -15.56
C ASP A 287 -23.81 -1.40 -14.65
N MET A 288 -23.47 -1.76 -13.41
CA MET A 288 -24.46 -2.24 -12.45
C MET A 288 -25.43 -1.09 -12.09
N PRO A 289 -26.72 -1.21 -12.41
CA PRO A 289 -27.70 -0.13 -12.20
C PRO A 289 -27.89 0.20 -10.71
N ASP A 290 -27.88 -0.83 -9.86
CA ASP A 290 -28.18 -0.70 -8.42
C ASP A 290 -26.94 -0.51 -7.54
N LEU A 291 -25.76 -0.24 -8.13
CA LEU A 291 -24.56 -0.05 -7.35
C LEU A 291 -24.67 1.23 -6.49
N ALA A 292 -24.64 1.08 -5.16
CA ALA A 292 -24.74 2.21 -4.25
C ALA A 292 -23.51 3.13 -4.32
N VAL A 293 -23.74 4.45 -4.34
CA VAL A 293 -22.67 5.46 -4.28
C VAL A 293 -22.32 5.75 -2.82
N THR A 294 -21.08 5.49 -2.43
CA THR A 294 -20.66 5.57 -1.02
C THR A 294 -19.97 6.87 -0.61
N LYS A 295 -19.77 7.82 -1.53
CA LYS A 295 -19.27 9.18 -1.24
C LYS A 295 -17.98 9.23 -0.40
N GLY A 296 -17.07 8.28 -0.62
CA GLY A 296 -15.80 8.17 0.09
C GLY A 296 -15.82 7.17 1.24
N MET A 297 -16.98 6.65 1.65
CA MET A 297 -17.09 5.68 2.74
C MET A 297 -16.51 4.31 2.39
N TYR A 298 -16.32 3.99 1.10
CA TYR A 298 -15.71 2.72 0.70
C TYR A 298 -14.17 2.79 0.72
N THR A 299 -13.59 3.77 0.02
CA THR A 299 -12.13 3.96 -0.04
C THR A 299 -11.57 4.46 1.29
N PHE A 300 -12.21 5.48 1.87
CA PHE A 300 -11.75 6.19 3.06
C PHE A 300 -12.51 5.80 4.33
N TYR A 301 -13.01 4.56 4.37
CA TYR A 301 -13.68 3.94 5.51
C TYR A 301 -13.03 4.19 6.89
N PRO A 302 -11.68 4.26 7.04
CA PRO A 302 -11.09 4.55 8.34
C PRO A 302 -11.54 5.86 9.00
N PHE A 303 -11.87 6.90 8.22
CA PHE A 303 -12.41 8.13 8.80
C PHE A 303 -13.79 7.89 9.41
N ARG A 304 -14.64 7.10 8.73
CA ARG A 304 -15.95 6.70 9.29
C ARG A 304 -15.77 5.96 10.61
N LYS A 305 -14.84 5.01 10.67
CA LYS A 305 -14.51 4.28 11.91
C LYS A 305 -14.01 5.21 13.02
N PHE A 306 -13.18 6.19 12.67
CA PHE A 306 -12.69 7.20 13.61
C PHE A 306 -13.82 8.06 14.19
N PHE A 307 -14.71 8.60 13.34
CA PHE A 307 -15.83 9.42 13.79
C PHE A 307 -16.90 8.63 14.57
N ASN A 308 -17.13 7.36 14.23
CA ASN A 308 -17.96 6.47 15.04
C ASN A 308 -17.36 6.25 16.44
N LYS A 309 -16.04 6.04 16.55
CA LYS A 309 -15.38 5.88 17.85
C LYS A 309 -15.43 7.15 18.71
N LEU A 310 -15.57 8.32 18.09
CA LEU A 310 -15.80 9.60 18.78
C LEU A 310 -17.26 9.86 19.15
N GLY A 311 -18.20 8.99 18.75
CA GLY A 311 -19.63 9.14 19.01
C GLY A 311 -20.36 10.06 18.03
N PHE A 312 -19.69 10.57 16.99
CA PHE A 312 -20.33 11.42 15.96
C PHE A 312 -21.18 10.64 14.96
N ILE A 313 -20.99 9.32 14.87
CA ILE A 313 -21.76 8.43 13.99
C ILE A 313 -22.32 7.31 14.85
N THR A 314 -23.64 7.21 14.96
CA THR A 314 -24.34 6.22 15.78
C THR A 314 -24.61 4.92 15.02
N GLU A 315 -24.83 4.99 13.71
CA GLU A 315 -25.06 3.84 12.83
C GLU A 315 -23.79 3.41 12.09
N PHE A 316 -23.22 2.29 12.52
CA PHE A 316 -21.98 1.74 11.98
C PHE A 316 -22.20 0.38 11.32
N ASP A 317 -22.67 0.42 10.08
CA ASP A 317 -22.63 -0.76 9.21
C ASP A 317 -21.41 -0.74 8.30
N ASN A 318 -20.81 -1.91 8.13
CA ASN A 318 -19.76 -2.12 7.14
C ASN A 318 -20.36 -2.02 5.74
N VAL A 319 -20.29 -0.82 5.16
CA VAL A 319 -20.71 -0.60 3.78
C VAL A 319 -19.66 -1.20 2.85
N ASN A 320 -19.90 -2.43 2.40
CA ASN A 320 -19.21 -3.01 1.26
C ASN A 320 -20.17 -3.01 0.07
N PRO A 321 -20.21 -1.95 -0.74
CA PRO A 321 -21.04 -1.87 -1.94
C PRO A 321 -20.47 -2.74 -3.08
N SER A 322 -19.25 -3.28 -2.93
CA SER A 322 -18.72 -4.24 -3.91
C SER A 322 -19.60 -5.49 -3.87
N PRO A 323 -20.17 -5.91 -5.02
CA PRO A 323 -21.03 -7.09 -5.10
C PRO A 323 -20.30 -8.35 -4.64
N ARG A 324 -18.97 -8.36 -4.75
CA ARG A 324 -18.13 -9.50 -4.39
C ARG A 324 -17.33 -9.18 -3.13
N LYS A 325 -17.68 -9.87 -2.04
CA LYS A 325 -16.98 -9.76 -0.75
C LYS A 325 -15.57 -10.35 -0.85
N PHE A 326 -14.60 -9.65 -0.27
CA PHE A 326 -13.20 -10.07 -0.12
C PHE A 326 -12.34 -10.05 -1.39
N VAL A 327 -12.78 -9.35 -2.43
CA VAL A 327 -11.98 -9.11 -3.65
C VAL A 327 -11.54 -7.65 -3.70
N TYR A 328 -10.30 -7.40 -4.15
CA TYR A 328 -9.75 -6.06 -4.21
C TYR A 328 -10.12 -5.38 -5.53
N LEU A 329 -10.56 -4.13 -5.46
CA LEU A 329 -10.76 -3.28 -6.63
C LEU A 329 -9.50 -2.45 -6.89
N THR A 330 -9.30 -2.09 -8.16
CA THR A 330 -8.34 -1.04 -8.56
C THR A 330 -8.64 0.29 -7.87
N ALA A 331 -7.69 1.22 -7.94
CA ALA A 331 -7.94 2.60 -7.55
C ALA A 331 -9.13 3.19 -8.33
N PHE A 332 -9.24 2.86 -9.63
CA PHE A 332 -10.33 3.28 -10.51
C PHE A 332 -11.68 2.75 -10.03
N GLY A 333 -11.81 1.44 -9.83
CA GLY A 333 -13.08 0.84 -9.41
C GLY A 333 -13.51 1.27 -8.01
N SER A 334 -12.58 1.34 -7.06
CA SER A 334 -12.89 1.76 -5.69
C SER A 334 -13.36 3.21 -5.63
N LEU A 335 -12.69 4.11 -6.36
CA LEU A 335 -13.09 5.51 -6.39
C LEU A 335 -14.35 5.74 -7.23
N TYR A 336 -14.60 4.92 -8.25
CA TYR A 336 -15.85 4.95 -9.02
C TYR A 336 -17.05 4.56 -8.16
N ILE A 337 -16.91 3.57 -7.28
CA ILE A 337 -17.93 3.25 -6.27
C ILE A 337 -18.22 4.48 -5.39
N ASP A 338 -17.19 5.20 -4.97
CA ASP A 338 -17.35 6.36 -4.10
C ASP A 338 -17.91 7.60 -4.82
N PHE A 339 -17.49 7.87 -6.05
CA PHE A 339 -17.69 9.17 -6.71
C PHE A 339 -18.16 9.10 -8.17
N ARG A 340 -18.32 7.90 -8.76
CA ARG A 340 -18.68 7.72 -10.18
C ARG A 340 -17.73 8.49 -11.10
N TRP A 341 -18.24 9.18 -12.13
CA TRP A 341 -17.43 9.99 -13.04
C TRP A 341 -16.73 11.17 -12.35
N PHE A 342 -17.18 11.59 -11.16
CA PHE A 342 -16.49 12.62 -10.37
C PHE A 342 -15.11 12.15 -9.85
N THR A 343 -14.81 10.85 -9.93
CA THR A 343 -13.45 10.32 -9.76
C THR A 343 -12.42 11.00 -10.67
N LEU A 344 -12.81 11.50 -11.85
CA LEU A 344 -11.89 12.25 -12.71
C LEU A 344 -11.37 13.51 -11.99
N LEU A 345 -12.22 14.25 -11.28
CA LEU A 345 -11.78 15.41 -10.50
C LEU A 345 -10.87 14.97 -9.35
N PHE A 346 -11.17 13.84 -8.69
CA PHE A 346 -10.29 13.29 -7.67
C PHE A 346 -8.87 13.03 -8.23
N PHE A 347 -8.75 12.37 -9.38
CA PHE A 347 -7.44 12.11 -9.99
C PHE A 347 -6.74 13.38 -10.43
N PHE A 348 -7.46 14.41 -10.89
CA PHE A 348 -6.90 15.73 -11.18
C PHE A 348 -6.26 16.35 -9.93
N LEU A 349 -7.01 16.44 -8.84
CA LEU A 349 -6.53 16.98 -7.57
C LEU A 349 -5.40 16.13 -6.99
N PHE A 350 -5.47 14.81 -7.15
CA PHE A 350 -4.40 13.90 -6.75
C PHE A 350 -3.12 14.14 -7.55
N GLY A 351 -3.22 14.37 -8.87
CA GLY A 351 -2.10 14.78 -9.72
C GLY A 351 -1.46 16.09 -9.25
N MET A 352 -2.28 17.09 -8.93
CA MET A 352 -1.82 18.37 -8.38
C MET A 352 -1.10 18.19 -7.03
N PHE A 353 -1.64 17.35 -6.13
CA PHE A 353 -1.01 17.02 -4.85
C PHE A 353 0.34 16.31 -5.05
N GLN A 354 0.40 15.34 -5.96
CA GLN A 354 1.65 14.66 -6.32
C GLN A 354 2.69 15.66 -6.84
N ARG A 355 2.26 16.65 -7.62
CA ARG A 355 3.15 17.70 -8.11
C ARG A 355 3.70 18.58 -6.99
N TYR A 356 2.85 18.98 -6.05
CA TYR A 356 3.26 19.72 -4.86
C TYR A 356 4.35 18.95 -4.08
N VAL A 357 4.09 17.68 -3.78
CA VAL A 357 5.05 16.82 -3.08
C VAL A 357 6.34 16.69 -3.87
N TYR A 358 6.26 16.44 -5.18
CA TYR A 358 7.43 16.26 -6.04
C TYR A 358 8.35 17.48 -5.99
N ASP A 359 7.81 18.68 -6.25
CA ASP A 359 8.58 19.92 -6.25
C ASP A 359 9.20 20.18 -4.85
N LYS A 360 8.42 20.04 -3.77
CA LYS A 360 8.91 20.25 -2.39
C LYS A 360 9.91 19.18 -1.94
N SER A 361 9.85 17.98 -2.49
CA SER A 361 10.77 16.90 -2.17
C SER A 361 12.20 17.17 -2.64
N PHE A 362 12.47 18.17 -3.48
CA PHE A 362 13.84 18.54 -3.79
C PHE A 362 14.47 19.33 -2.64
N SER A 363 13.78 20.35 -2.14
CA SER A 363 14.31 21.23 -1.08
C SER A 363 14.09 20.72 0.34
N SER A 364 13.11 19.84 0.58
CA SER A 364 12.78 19.34 1.92
C SER A 364 12.90 17.82 2.02
N SER A 365 13.69 17.33 2.97
CA SER A 365 13.75 15.89 3.27
C SER A 365 12.46 15.34 3.87
N ILE A 366 11.64 16.18 4.50
CA ILE A 366 10.35 15.79 5.11
C ILE A 366 9.31 15.37 4.07
N HIS A 367 9.36 15.94 2.86
CA HIS A 367 8.46 15.58 1.76
C HIS A 367 8.89 14.30 1.01
N SER A 368 10.10 13.81 1.29
CA SER A 368 10.70 12.69 0.55
C SER A 368 10.04 11.33 0.83
N PRO A 369 9.68 10.97 2.08
CA PRO A 369 8.92 9.74 2.33
C PRO A 369 7.61 9.67 1.55
N ILE A 370 6.81 10.74 1.59
CA ILE A 370 5.51 10.73 0.93
C ILE A 370 5.64 10.68 -0.60
N LEU A 371 6.73 11.21 -1.18
CA LEU A 371 7.03 11.02 -2.61
C LEU A 371 7.21 9.53 -2.95
N ILE A 372 7.97 8.79 -2.14
CA ILE A 372 8.17 7.34 -2.33
C ILE A 372 6.84 6.61 -2.20
N TYR A 373 6.02 6.99 -1.22
CA TYR A 373 4.69 6.42 -1.04
C TYR A 373 3.76 6.66 -2.24
N LEU A 374 3.74 7.89 -2.78
CA LEU A 374 2.97 8.22 -3.98
C LEU A 374 3.46 7.47 -5.22
N THR A 375 4.76 7.23 -5.31
CA THR A 375 5.35 6.38 -6.36
C THR A 375 4.80 4.96 -6.29
N ILE A 376 4.69 4.39 -5.08
CA ILE A 376 4.07 3.07 -4.87
C ILE A 376 2.59 3.12 -5.28
N ILE A 377 1.83 4.13 -4.82
CA ILE A 377 0.41 4.29 -5.20
C ILE A 377 0.25 4.30 -6.73
N ASN A 378 1.09 5.05 -7.46
CA ASN A 378 1.06 5.12 -8.92
C ASN A 378 1.25 3.75 -9.59
N VAL A 379 2.19 2.94 -9.09
CA VAL A 379 2.41 1.59 -9.60
C VAL A 379 1.19 0.69 -9.37
N PHE A 380 0.53 0.83 -8.22
CA PHE A 380 -0.61 -0.01 -7.85
C PHE A 380 -1.96 0.45 -8.42
N LEU A 381 -2.08 1.62 -9.06
CA LEU A 381 -3.36 2.11 -9.59
C LEU A 381 -4.17 1.06 -10.38
N PRO A 382 -3.58 0.31 -11.34
CA PRO A 382 -4.29 -0.70 -12.12
C PRO A 382 -4.36 -2.07 -11.44
N ILE A 383 -3.73 -2.24 -10.27
CA ILE A 383 -3.67 -3.51 -9.54
C ILE A 383 -4.69 -3.50 -8.41
N LEU A 384 -4.58 -2.54 -7.50
CA LEU A 384 -5.46 -2.39 -6.34
C LEU A 384 -5.45 -0.94 -5.84
N ASN A 385 -6.52 -0.53 -5.15
CA ASN A 385 -6.53 0.77 -4.51
C ASN A 385 -5.62 0.77 -3.28
N TYR A 386 -4.38 1.22 -3.46
CA TYR A 386 -3.40 1.23 -2.38
C TYR A 386 -3.76 2.20 -1.25
N MET A 387 -4.55 3.25 -1.55
CA MET A 387 -5.03 4.23 -0.56
C MET A 387 -6.22 3.72 0.26
N ARG A 388 -6.86 2.61 -0.14
CA ARG A 388 -8.04 2.09 0.57
C ARG A 388 -7.69 1.62 1.98
N GLY A 389 -8.58 1.88 2.92
CA GLY A 389 -8.40 1.44 4.30
C GLY A 389 -7.16 2.09 4.92
N ALA A 390 -6.34 1.29 5.62
CA ALA A 390 -5.13 1.80 6.30
C ALA A 390 -4.09 2.45 5.36
N GLY A 391 -4.22 2.29 4.04
CA GLY A 391 -3.36 2.97 3.07
C GLY A 391 -3.52 4.49 3.01
N ILE A 392 -4.59 5.06 3.57
CA ILE A 392 -4.72 6.52 3.66
C ILE A 392 -3.88 7.09 4.81
N TYR A 393 -3.49 6.28 5.79
CA TYR A 393 -2.84 6.75 7.01
C TYR A 393 -1.50 7.45 6.76
N PRO A 394 -0.62 7.00 5.84
CA PRO A 394 0.62 7.74 5.56
C PRO A 394 0.38 9.13 4.98
N ILE A 395 -0.69 9.33 4.20
CA ILE A 395 -1.06 10.64 3.64
C ILE A 395 -1.57 11.57 4.76
N VAL A 396 -2.45 11.07 5.63
CA VAL A 396 -2.98 11.85 6.77
C VAL A 396 -1.88 12.16 7.78
N GLY A 397 -1.08 11.15 8.14
CA GLY A 397 0.04 11.31 9.06
C GLY A 397 1.12 12.24 8.52
N PHE A 398 1.32 12.30 7.21
CA PHE A 398 2.19 13.30 6.59
C PHE A 398 1.74 14.74 6.84
N LEU A 399 0.44 15.03 6.80
CA LEU A 399 -0.07 16.37 7.12
C LEU A 399 0.29 16.77 8.55
N PHE A 400 0.15 15.84 9.50
CA PHE A 400 0.59 16.08 10.88
C PHE A 400 2.10 16.32 10.96
N VAL A 401 2.92 15.48 10.30
CA VAL A 401 4.38 15.65 10.24
C VAL A 401 4.77 17.03 9.70
N LEU A 402 4.08 17.53 8.67
CA LEU A 402 4.31 18.88 8.13
C LEU A 402 4.00 19.97 9.16
N ILE A 403 2.85 19.88 9.82
CA ILE A 403 2.44 20.85 10.86
C ILE A 403 3.47 20.84 12.00
N THR A 404 3.83 19.67 12.53
CA THR A 404 4.82 19.56 13.61
C THR A 404 6.18 20.08 13.18
N HIS A 405 6.63 19.76 11.96
CA HIS A 405 7.90 20.27 11.43
C HIS A 405 7.91 21.80 11.33
N TYR A 406 6.81 22.40 10.89
CA TYR A 406 6.65 23.85 10.83
C TYR A 406 6.80 24.49 12.22
N TYR A 407 6.16 23.95 13.25
CA TYR A 407 6.31 24.43 14.62
C TYR A 407 7.75 24.27 15.15
N PHE A 408 8.42 23.15 14.85
CA PHE A 408 9.83 22.95 15.19
C PHE A 408 10.73 24.02 14.57
N LEU A 409 10.49 24.37 13.30
CA LEU A 409 11.23 25.45 12.63
C LEU A 409 10.95 26.82 13.25
N LYS A 410 9.68 27.12 13.55
CA LYS A 410 9.28 28.40 14.16
C LYS A 410 9.95 28.62 15.52
N ILE A 411 9.82 27.66 16.44
CA ILE A 411 10.42 27.72 17.78
C ILE A 411 11.95 27.88 17.68
N SER A 412 12.56 27.20 16.72
CA SER A 412 14.01 27.27 16.58
C SER A 412 14.49 28.61 16.03
N ASN A 413 13.74 29.23 15.12
CA ASN A 413 14.08 30.55 14.59
C ASN A 413 13.94 31.62 15.68
N GLU A 414 12.91 31.54 16.53
CA GLU A 414 12.73 32.45 17.68
C GLU A 414 13.88 32.34 18.70
N LYS A 415 14.45 31.15 18.89
CA LYS A 415 15.65 30.97 19.74
C LYS A 415 16.91 31.60 19.15
N SER A 416 17.04 31.63 17.82
CA SER A 416 18.22 32.20 17.15
C SER A 416 18.22 33.73 17.09
N THR A 417 17.05 34.37 17.22
CA THR A 417 16.93 35.84 17.25
C THR A 417 17.11 36.43 18.65
N ASN A 418 17.11 35.58 19.69
CA ASN A 418 17.24 35.97 21.10
C ASN A 418 18.63 35.66 21.69
N THR A 419 19.59 35.29 20.85
CA THR A 419 21.02 35.11 21.15
C THR A 419 21.81 36.07 20.29
#